data_AF-A0A7C3HR27-F1
#
_entry.id   AF-A0A7C3HR27-F1
#
_cell.length_a   1.000
_cell.length_b   1.000
_cell.length_c   1.000
_cell.angle_alpha   90.00
_cell.angle_beta   90.00
_cell.angle_gamma   90.00
#
_symmetry.space_group_name_H-M   'P 1'
#
loop_
_entity.id
_entity.type
_entity.pdbx_description
1 polymer ?
#
loop_
_entity_poly.entity_id
_entity_poly.type
_entity_poly.pdbx_seq_one_letter_code
_entity_poly.pdbx_strand_id
1 'polypeptide(L)'
;MLKKLQRFLLLILLIFGALFLLYQGFLYSLQRDKYPTGMTIAGVDVAGLTRDEAAARITEQFSAPIFLYHQEDRVPVNPQDVGFMMDLETMLDEADAVKGDKSFEQGFLEFVLQRPFDPVNIKLIAGHDNEALAAQIQNAADFLDKPATAPQLIVGAGTYEPGQPGYVTDVEASLPAAEMALYQPDPADRTAQLVLVDQDPIPLNMDVLESQLRRELQKAEDQGMVGSVFIMDLQTGEELSINGDYALSGLSILKIAIFEEAYRALDGPPNDYVKGLFYDTAVKSSNFGANLLLHVIAGEENTYEGAAVLTESMQRLGLVNTFMAIPYDAVEVSTRPSTYTTPANSRPDSPFVADTARQT
;
A
#
# COMPACT_ATOMS: atom_id res chain seq x y z
N MET A 1 -87.03 -48.85 -21.95
CA MET A 1 -86.55 -47.49 -21.59
C MET A 1 -85.10 -47.46 -21.09
N LEU A 2 -84.67 -48.42 -20.26
CA LEU A 2 -83.29 -48.47 -19.72
C LEU A 2 -82.15 -48.37 -20.76
N LYS A 3 -82.24 -49.08 -21.89
CA LYS A 3 -81.19 -49.06 -22.94
C LYS A 3 -81.05 -47.70 -23.66
N LYS A 4 -82.13 -46.92 -23.78
CA LYS A 4 -82.07 -45.56 -24.37
C LYS A 4 -81.45 -44.57 -23.39
N LEU A 5 -81.77 -44.69 -22.10
CA LEU A 5 -81.20 -43.88 -21.03
C LEU A 5 -79.71 -44.17 -20.83
N GLN A 6 -79.29 -45.45 -20.87
CA GLN A 6 -77.87 -45.83 -20.84
C GLN A 6 -77.11 -45.27 -22.04
N ARG A 7 -77.67 -45.36 -23.26
CA ARG A 7 -77.05 -44.77 -24.46
C ARG A 7 -76.94 -43.25 -24.36
N PHE A 8 -77.95 -42.59 -23.80
CA PHE A 8 -77.95 -41.13 -23.59
C PHE A 8 -76.93 -40.70 -22.54
N LEU A 9 -76.83 -41.41 -21.42
CA LEU A 9 -75.82 -41.17 -20.39
C LEU A 9 -74.40 -41.46 -20.89
N LEU A 10 -74.21 -42.52 -21.68
CA LEU A 10 -72.94 -42.81 -22.35
C LEU A 10 -72.55 -41.71 -23.35
N LEU A 11 -73.52 -41.18 -24.10
CA LEU A 11 -73.31 -40.05 -25.01
C LEU A 11 -72.90 -38.78 -24.25
N ILE A 12 -73.58 -38.45 -23.15
CA ILE A 12 -73.22 -37.31 -22.30
C ILE A 12 -71.81 -37.50 -21.71
N LEU A 13 -71.49 -38.69 -21.20
CA LEU A 13 -70.17 -39.00 -20.66
C LEU A 13 -69.07 -38.85 -21.72
N LEU A 14 -69.31 -39.32 -22.94
CA LEU A 14 -68.39 -39.16 -24.07
C LEU A 14 -68.21 -37.69 -24.45
N ILE A 15 -69.28 -36.90 -24.49
CA ILE A 15 -69.22 -35.47 -24.80
C ILE A 15 -68.44 -34.73 -23.71
N PHE A 16 -68.71 -34.98 -22.43
CA PHE A 16 -67.95 -34.37 -21.34
C PHE A 16 -66.49 -34.82 -21.32
N GLY A 17 -66.21 -36.09 -21.61
CA GLY A 17 -64.85 -36.61 -21.75
C GLY A 17 -64.09 -35.93 -22.90
N ALA A 18 -64.74 -35.73 -24.05
CA ALA A 18 -64.16 -35.04 -25.19
C ALA A 18 -63.89 -33.55 -24.89
N LEU A 19 -64.85 -32.85 -24.25
CA LEU A 19 -64.68 -31.47 -23.80
C LEU A 19 -63.54 -31.34 -22.78
N PHE A 20 -63.44 -32.29 -21.85
CA PHE A 20 -62.34 -32.34 -20.88
C PHE A 20 -60.98 -32.53 -21.57
N LEU A 21 -60.87 -33.46 -22.52
CA LEU A 21 -59.62 -33.67 -23.27
C LEU A 21 -59.24 -32.46 -24.14
N LEU A 22 -60.21 -31.78 -24.76
CA LEU A 22 -59.97 -30.53 -25.49
C LEU A 22 -59.47 -29.42 -24.56
N TYR A 23 -60.08 -29.29 -23.38
CA TYR A 23 -59.64 -28.32 -22.37
C TYR A 23 -58.22 -28.63 -21.87
N GLN A 24 -57.92 -29.89 -21.56
CA GLN A 24 -56.57 -30.32 -21.19
C GLN A 24 -55.56 -30.13 -22.33
N GLY A 25 -55.96 -30.36 -23.58
CA GLY A 25 -55.10 -30.13 -24.75
C GLY A 25 -54.73 -28.67 -24.94
N PHE A 26 -55.68 -27.76 -24.67
CA PHE A 26 -55.43 -26.32 -24.64
C PHE A 26 -54.46 -25.93 -23.52
N LEU A 27 -54.66 -26.45 -22.30
CA LEU A 27 -53.74 -26.21 -21.18
C LEU A 27 -52.34 -26.75 -21.46
N TYR A 28 -52.23 -27.95 -22.02
CA TYR A 28 -50.96 -28.55 -22.42
C TYR A 28 -50.26 -27.70 -23.49
N SER A 29 -51.00 -27.18 -24.48
CA SER A 29 -50.43 -26.28 -25.49
C SER A 29 -49.84 -25.01 -24.88
N LEU A 30 -50.42 -24.46 -23.81
CA LEU A 30 -49.88 -23.29 -23.10
C LEU A 30 -48.65 -23.64 -22.25
N GLN A 31 -48.53 -24.89 -21.81
CA GLN A 31 -47.44 -25.34 -20.94
C GLN A 31 -46.29 -25.98 -21.70
N ARG A 32 -46.51 -26.37 -22.96
CA ARG A 32 -45.51 -27.00 -23.85
C ARG A 32 -44.27 -26.12 -24.05
N ASP A 33 -44.45 -24.80 -24.13
CA ASP A 33 -43.35 -23.85 -24.38
C ASP A 33 -42.61 -23.45 -23.10
N LYS A 34 -43.11 -23.89 -21.94
CA LYS A 34 -42.52 -23.60 -20.63
C LYS A 34 -41.57 -24.70 -20.18
N TYR A 35 -40.66 -24.38 -19.27
CA TYR A 35 -39.80 -25.36 -18.62
C TYR A 35 -40.58 -26.20 -17.60
N PRO A 36 -40.25 -27.49 -17.48
CA PRO A 36 -40.92 -28.39 -16.55
C PRO A 36 -40.65 -28.00 -15.09
N THR A 37 -41.54 -28.42 -14.20
CA THR A 37 -41.41 -28.19 -12.77
C THR A 37 -40.15 -28.85 -12.21
N GLY A 38 -39.41 -28.14 -11.35
CA GLY A 38 -38.18 -28.64 -10.74
C GLY A 38 -36.93 -28.49 -11.61
N MET A 39 -37.02 -27.80 -12.76
CA MET A 39 -35.85 -27.43 -13.56
C MET A 39 -35.19 -26.17 -13.01
N THR A 40 -33.87 -26.25 -12.82
CA THR A 40 -33.02 -25.14 -12.39
C THR A 40 -31.90 -24.95 -13.42
N ILE A 41 -31.56 -23.70 -13.71
CA ILE A 41 -30.43 -23.33 -14.58
C ILE A 41 -29.55 -22.38 -13.79
N ALA A 42 -28.26 -22.71 -13.66
CA ALA A 42 -27.32 -21.97 -12.85
C ALA A 42 -27.80 -21.79 -11.38
N GLY A 43 -28.56 -22.75 -10.84
CA GLY A 43 -29.17 -22.65 -9.51
C GLY A 43 -30.40 -21.73 -9.40
N VAL A 44 -30.83 -21.10 -10.50
CA VAL A 44 -32.05 -20.30 -10.58
C VAL A 44 -33.22 -21.19 -10.97
N ASP A 45 -34.32 -21.13 -10.22
CA ASP A 45 -35.57 -21.82 -10.58
C ASP A 45 -36.22 -21.18 -11.82
N VAL A 46 -36.34 -21.97 -12.88
CA VAL A 46 -36.93 -21.58 -14.17
C VAL A 46 -38.24 -22.32 -14.46
N ALA A 47 -38.76 -23.09 -13.50
CA ALA A 47 -39.98 -23.86 -13.66
C ALA A 47 -41.16 -22.97 -14.11
N GLY A 48 -41.86 -23.39 -15.17
CA GLY A 48 -43.04 -22.68 -15.67
C GLY A 48 -42.76 -21.38 -16.45
N LEU A 49 -41.49 -21.05 -16.67
CA LEU A 49 -41.03 -19.95 -17.53
C LEU A 49 -40.80 -20.45 -18.96
N THR A 50 -41.02 -19.58 -19.93
CA THR A 50 -40.55 -19.77 -21.31
C THR A 50 -39.03 -19.55 -21.40
N ARG A 51 -38.42 -19.94 -22.52
CA ARG A 51 -36.98 -19.75 -22.76
C ARG A 51 -36.55 -18.28 -22.58
N ASP A 52 -37.32 -17.34 -23.13
CA ASP A 52 -37.02 -15.90 -23.04
C ASP A 52 -37.21 -15.36 -21.62
N GLU A 53 -38.25 -15.80 -20.92
CA GLU A 53 -38.48 -15.42 -19.51
C GLU A 53 -37.40 -15.97 -18.58
N ALA A 54 -36.95 -17.21 -18.82
CA ALA A 54 -35.84 -17.81 -18.09
C ALA A 54 -34.53 -17.06 -18.35
N ALA A 55 -34.24 -16.72 -19.61
CA ALA A 55 -33.08 -15.94 -20.00
C ALA A 55 -33.02 -14.57 -19.27
N ALA A 56 -34.14 -13.86 -19.26
CA ALA A 56 -34.27 -12.57 -18.57
C ALA A 56 -34.05 -12.72 -17.05
N ARG A 57 -34.68 -13.73 -16.43
CA ARG A 57 -34.58 -13.98 -14.98
C ARG A 57 -33.15 -14.33 -14.56
N ILE A 58 -32.46 -15.20 -15.30
CA ILE A 58 -31.07 -15.58 -15.01
C ILE A 58 -30.16 -14.35 -15.16
N THR A 59 -30.35 -13.56 -16.22
CA THR A 59 -29.57 -12.34 -16.46
C THR A 59 -29.76 -11.33 -15.33
N GLU A 60 -31.00 -11.08 -14.90
CA GLU A 60 -31.32 -10.18 -13.78
C GLU A 60 -30.65 -10.65 -12.49
N GLN A 61 -30.74 -11.95 -12.19
CA GLN A 61 -30.18 -12.55 -10.98
C GLN A 61 -28.66 -12.34 -10.87
N PHE A 62 -27.93 -12.65 -11.94
CA PHE A 62 -26.47 -12.57 -11.95
C PHE A 62 -25.93 -11.15 -12.22
N SER A 63 -26.78 -10.21 -12.64
CA SER A 63 -26.42 -8.79 -12.77
C SER A 63 -26.39 -8.04 -11.43
N ALA A 64 -26.95 -8.63 -10.36
CA ALA A 64 -26.88 -8.04 -9.03
C ALA A 64 -25.43 -7.90 -8.55
N PRO A 65 -25.09 -6.86 -7.77
CA PRO A 65 -23.76 -6.68 -7.23
C PRO A 65 -23.40 -7.78 -6.22
N ILE A 66 -22.11 -8.09 -6.11
CA ILE A 66 -21.56 -8.81 -4.95
C ILE A 66 -21.13 -7.80 -3.89
N PHE A 67 -21.09 -8.21 -2.63
CA PHE A 67 -20.63 -7.35 -1.54
C PHE A 67 -19.32 -7.88 -0.95
N LEU A 68 -18.26 -7.08 -1.08
CA LEU A 68 -17.01 -7.31 -0.37
C LEU A 68 -17.09 -6.68 1.02
N TYR A 69 -16.76 -7.46 2.04
CA TYR A 69 -16.75 -7.01 3.42
C TYR A 69 -15.32 -6.79 3.89
N HIS A 70 -15.06 -5.57 4.34
CA HIS A 70 -13.83 -5.17 5.01
C HIS A 70 -14.23 -4.84 6.46
N GLN A 71 -14.04 -5.81 7.37
CA GLN A 71 -14.57 -5.74 8.74
C GLN A 71 -16.10 -5.49 8.75
N GLU A 72 -16.54 -4.31 9.20
CA GLU A 72 -17.95 -3.90 9.24
C GLU A 72 -18.39 -3.12 7.99
N ASP A 73 -17.43 -2.63 7.20
CA ASP A 73 -17.68 -1.88 5.99
C ASP A 73 -17.97 -2.83 4.81
N ARG A 74 -18.88 -2.41 3.93
CA ARG A 74 -19.24 -3.18 2.73
C ARG A 74 -19.05 -2.36 1.47
N VAL A 75 -18.46 -2.97 0.45
CA VAL A 75 -18.24 -2.37 -0.86
C VAL A 75 -18.98 -3.19 -1.92
N PRO A 76 -19.95 -2.59 -2.64
CA PRO A 76 -20.60 -3.27 -3.75
C PRO A 76 -19.66 -3.33 -4.97
N VAL A 77 -19.57 -4.49 -5.60
CA VAL A 77 -18.86 -4.68 -6.87
C VAL A 77 -19.85 -5.20 -7.90
N ASN A 78 -19.97 -4.50 -9.03
CA ASN A 78 -20.85 -4.96 -10.10
C ASN A 78 -20.15 -6.05 -10.92
N PRO A 79 -20.82 -7.16 -11.25
CA PRO A 79 -20.25 -8.22 -12.09
C PRO A 79 -19.72 -7.72 -13.44
N GLN A 80 -20.34 -6.68 -14.01
CA GLN A 80 -19.90 -6.07 -15.27
C GLN A 80 -18.52 -5.39 -15.16
N ASP A 81 -18.19 -4.83 -14.00
CA ASP A 81 -16.92 -4.13 -13.76
C ASP A 81 -15.73 -5.12 -13.64
N VAL A 82 -16.03 -6.40 -13.43
CA VAL A 82 -15.05 -7.50 -13.35
C VAL A 82 -15.12 -8.45 -14.56
N GLY A 83 -15.77 -8.01 -15.64
CA GLY A 83 -15.86 -8.77 -16.89
C GLY A 83 -16.64 -10.08 -16.76
N PHE A 84 -17.58 -10.19 -15.80
CA PHE A 84 -18.38 -11.40 -15.62
C PHE A 84 -19.32 -11.60 -16.81
N MET A 85 -19.14 -12.72 -17.52
CA MET A 85 -19.93 -13.11 -18.69
C MET A 85 -20.44 -14.54 -18.52
N MET A 86 -21.72 -14.73 -18.82
CA MET A 86 -22.36 -16.04 -18.80
C MET A 86 -22.63 -16.53 -20.22
N ASP A 87 -22.42 -17.82 -20.48
CA ASP A 87 -22.82 -18.46 -21.73
C ASP A 87 -24.28 -18.93 -21.63
N LEU A 88 -25.19 -17.97 -21.69
CA LEU A 88 -26.61 -18.20 -21.51
C LEU A 88 -27.22 -19.05 -22.63
N GLU A 89 -26.77 -18.87 -23.87
CA GLU A 89 -27.28 -19.66 -25.00
C GLU A 89 -26.97 -21.14 -24.81
N THR A 90 -25.72 -21.49 -24.48
CA THR A 90 -25.34 -22.88 -24.24
C THR A 90 -26.12 -23.49 -23.08
N MET A 91 -26.31 -22.74 -21.98
CA MET A 91 -27.10 -23.22 -20.83
C MET A 91 -28.58 -23.47 -21.18
N LEU A 92 -29.19 -22.59 -21.98
CA LEU A 92 -30.58 -22.75 -22.43
C LEU A 92 -30.73 -23.88 -23.46
N ASP A 93 -29.76 -24.05 -24.35
CA ASP A 93 -29.73 -25.16 -25.31
C ASP A 93 -29.59 -26.51 -24.60
N GLU A 94 -28.77 -26.60 -23.54
CA GLU A 94 -28.68 -27.80 -22.71
C GLU A 94 -30.01 -28.07 -21.98
N ALA A 95 -30.65 -27.03 -21.44
CA ALA A 95 -31.97 -27.15 -20.80
C ALA A 95 -33.05 -27.65 -21.79
N ASP A 96 -33.05 -27.13 -23.02
CA ASP A 96 -33.98 -27.55 -24.07
C ASP A 96 -33.70 -28.98 -24.56
N ALA A 97 -32.43 -29.36 -24.67
CA ALA A 97 -32.03 -30.73 -25.00
C ALA A 97 -32.51 -31.73 -23.95
N VAL A 98 -32.42 -31.39 -22.66
CA VAL A 98 -32.88 -32.25 -21.56
C VAL A 98 -34.41 -32.30 -21.47
N LYS A 99 -35.10 -31.19 -21.76
CA LYS A 99 -36.56 -31.17 -21.92
C LYS A 99 -37.02 -32.18 -22.98
N GLY A 100 -36.22 -32.33 -24.04
CA GLY A 100 -36.38 -33.32 -25.10
C GLY A 100 -37.48 -32.97 -26.10
N ASP A 101 -37.27 -33.34 -27.36
CA ASP A 101 -38.23 -33.09 -28.45
C ASP A 101 -39.35 -34.14 -28.45
N LYS A 102 -40.22 -34.09 -27.44
CA LYS A 102 -41.38 -35.00 -27.36
C LYS A 102 -42.47 -34.58 -28.36
N SER A 103 -42.96 -35.56 -29.13
CA SER A 103 -44.14 -35.35 -29.97
C SER A 103 -45.33 -34.90 -29.13
N PHE A 104 -46.24 -34.13 -29.72
CA PHE A 104 -47.39 -33.56 -29.01
C PHE A 104 -48.23 -34.63 -28.32
N GLU A 105 -48.42 -35.78 -28.97
CA GLU A 105 -49.26 -36.87 -28.44
C GLU A 105 -48.64 -37.52 -27.20
N GLN A 106 -47.32 -37.73 -27.20
CA GLN A 106 -46.61 -38.34 -26.08
C GLN A 106 -46.59 -37.43 -24.86
N GLY A 107 -46.24 -36.16 -25.06
CA GLY A 107 -46.20 -35.20 -23.95
C GLY A 107 -47.60 -34.88 -23.41
N PHE A 108 -48.63 -34.85 -24.26
CA PHE A 108 -50.02 -34.68 -23.82
C PHE A 108 -50.49 -35.84 -22.95
N LEU A 109 -50.19 -37.09 -23.33
CA LEU A 109 -50.56 -38.26 -22.53
C LEU A 109 -49.85 -38.25 -21.17
N GLU A 110 -48.56 -37.89 -21.12
CA GLU A 110 -47.82 -37.76 -19.86
C GLU A 110 -48.35 -36.64 -18.96
N PHE A 111 -48.77 -35.52 -19.56
CA PHE A 111 -49.41 -34.40 -18.86
C PHE A 111 -50.75 -34.84 -18.23
N VAL A 112 -51.61 -35.51 -19.00
CA VAL A 112 -52.90 -36.04 -18.50
C VAL A 112 -52.69 -37.08 -17.40
N LEU A 113 -51.63 -37.89 -17.50
CA LEU A 113 -51.26 -38.90 -16.50
C LEU A 113 -50.47 -38.33 -15.31
N GLN A 114 -50.22 -37.02 -15.26
CA GLN A 114 -49.46 -36.33 -14.19
C GLN A 114 -48.11 -37.00 -13.88
N ARG A 115 -47.39 -37.42 -14.92
CA ARG A 115 -46.11 -38.10 -14.74
C ARG A 115 -45.09 -37.10 -14.14
N PRO A 116 -44.42 -37.43 -13.03
CA PRO A 116 -43.44 -36.53 -12.43
C PRO A 116 -42.24 -36.36 -13.37
N PHE A 117 -41.76 -35.13 -13.48
CA PHE A 117 -40.49 -34.82 -14.14
C PHE A 117 -39.38 -34.87 -13.08
N ASP A 118 -38.29 -35.56 -13.35
CA ASP A 118 -37.15 -35.59 -12.44
C ASP A 118 -36.49 -34.21 -12.40
N PRO A 119 -36.12 -33.68 -11.22
CA PRO A 119 -35.44 -32.39 -11.13
C PRO A 119 -34.16 -32.38 -11.95
N VAL A 120 -34.02 -31.38 -12.82
CA VAL A 120 -32.84 -31.19 -13.67
C VAL A 120 -32.14 -29.91 -13.22
N ASN A 121 -30.83 -29.98 -13.06
CA ASN A 121 -30.00 -28.83 -12.74
C ASN A 121 -28.92 -28.66 -13.81
N ILE A 122 -29.04 -27.60 -14.60
CA ILE A 122 -28.03 -27.18 -15.56
C ILE A 122 -27.01 -26.30 -14.83
N LYS A 123 -25.73 -26.62 -14.92
CA LYS A 123 -24.66 -25.89 -14.22
C LYS A 123 -24.45 -24.51 -14.83
N LEU A 124 -24.01 -23.55 -14.00
CA LEU A 124 -23.59 -22.24 -14.48
C LEU A 124 -22.34 -22.37 -15.36
N ILE A 125 -22.40 -21.81 -16.56
CA ILE A 125 -21.26 -21.66 -17.48
C ILE A 125 -20.95 -20.16 -17.55
N ALA A 126 -19.89 -19.73 -16.86
CA ALA A 126 -19.51 -18.33 -16.79
C ALA A 126 -17.99 -18.15 -16.66
N GLY A 127 -17.50 -16.99 -17.12
CA GLY A 127 -16.13 -16.53 -16.95
C GLY A 127 -16.10 -15.13 -16.37
N HIS A 128 -14.95 -14.74 -15.83
CA HIS A 128 -14.67 -13.39 -15.36
C HIS A 128 -13.22 -13.03 -15.64
N ASP A 129 -12.87 -11.76 -15.43
CA ASP A 129 -11.50 -11.28 -15.51
C ASP A 129 -10.90 -11.21 -14.09
N ASN A 130 -9.93 -12.08 -13.82
CA ASN A 130 -9.25 -12.16 -12.52
C ASN A 130 -8.49 -10.86 -12.19
N GLU A 131 -7.89 -10.19 -13.18
CA GLU A 131 -7.15 -8.95 -12.97
C GLU A 131 -8.12 -7.81 -12.64
N ALA A 132 -9.26 -7.75 -13.33
CA ALA A 132 -10.31 -6.78 -13.04
C ALA A 132 -10.89 -6.99 -11.63
N LEU A 133 -11.13 -8.25 -11.22
CA LEU A 133 -11.58 -8.55 -9.85
C LEU A 133 -10.55 -8.15 -8.80
N ALA A 134 -9.26 -8.47 -9.02
CA ALA A 134 -8.17 -8.05 -8.15
C ALA A 134 -8.09 -6.52 -8.02
N ALA A 135 -8.25 -5.80 -9.15
CA ALA A 135 -8.28 -4.34 -9.16
C ALA A 135 -9.44 -3.76 -8.35
N GLN A 136 -10.63 -4.39 -8.38
CA GLN A 136 -11.75 -3.95 -7.55
C GLN A 136 -11.49 -4.16 -6.05
N ILE A 137 -10.86 -5.29 -5.68
CA ILE A 137 -10.43 -5.52 -4.29
C ILE A 137 -9.38 -4.48 -3.88
N GLN A 138 -8.40 -4.19 -4.73
CA GLN A 138 -7.37 -3.18 -4.45
C GLN A 138 -7.99 -1.78 -4.29
N ASN A 139 -8.94 -1.41 -5.14
CA ASN A 139 -9.63 -0.11 -5.01
C ASN A 139 -10.38 0.01 -3.68
N ALA A 140 -10.99 -1.09 -3.20
CA ALA A 140 -11.62 -1.13 -1.89
C ALA A 140 -10.57 -1.01 -0.76
N ALA A 141 -9.46 -1.73 -0.89
CA ALA A 141 -8.33 -1.70 0.04
C ALA A 141 -7.74 -0.28 0.17
N ASP A 142 -7.48 0.41 -0.94
CA ASP A 142 -6.91 1.76 -0.94
C ASP A 142 -7.74 2.79 -0.15
N PHE A 143 -9.05 2.56 -0.04
CA PHE A 143 -9.96 3.44 0.68
C PHE A 143 -10.20 3.02 2.15
N LEU A 144 -10.15 1.72 2.44
CA LEU A 144 -10.55 1.16 3.75
C LEU A 144 -9.37 0.71 4.62
N ASP A 145 -8.23 0.41 4.02
CA ASP A 145 -7.03 0.02 4.73
C ASP A 145 -6.50 1.16 5.59
N LYS A 146 -5.97 0.79 6.75
CA LYS A 146 -5.33 1.71 7.69
C LYS A 146 -3.95 1.16 7.98
N PRO A 147 -2.94 1.43 7.13
CA PRO A 147 -1.61 0.90 7.33
C PRO A 147 -1.00 1.39 8.65
N ALA A 148 -0.09 0.60 9.22
CA ALA A 148 0.59 0.97 10.46
C ALA A 148 1.40 2.27 10.27
N THR A 149 1.45 3.10 11.31
CA THR A 149 2.13 4.38 11.27
C THR A 149 3.42 4.35 12.09
N ALA A 150 4.41 5.12 11.63
CA ALA A 150 5.65 5.35 12.37
C ALA A 150 5.48 6.43 13.45
N PRO A 151 6.27 6.39 14.53
CA PRO A 151 6.34 7.44 15.52
C PRO A 151 6.61 8.78 14.87
N GLN A 152 5.96 9.84 15.34
CA GLN A 152 6.12 11.19 14.81
C GLN A 152 6.74 12.12 15.85
N LEU A 153 7.73 12.91 15.44
CA LEU A 153 8.32 13.92 16.31
C LEU A 153 7.32 15.07 16.55
N ILE A 154 7.02 15.34 17.83
CA ILE A 154 6.23 16.50 18.24
C ILE A 154 7.16 17.72 18.33
N VAL A 155 7.11 18.55 17.29
CA VAL A 155 7.91 19.77 17.19
C VAL A 155 7.58 20.71 18.36
N GLY A 156 8.61 21.13 19.10
CA GLY A 156 8.49 22.01 20.27
C GLY A 156 8.37 21.29 21.62
N ALA A 157 7.96 20.02 21.64
CA ALA A 157 7.92 19.21 22.86
C ALA A 157 9.16 18.30 23.03
N GLY A 158 9.86 17.99 21.93
CA GLY A 158 11.04 17.11 21.96
C GLY A 158 10.71 15.65 22.27
N THR A 159 9.47 15.24 22.09
CA THR A 159 8.97 13.88 22.33
C THR A 159 8.38 13.29 21.05
N TYR A 160 8.30 11.97 20.97
CA TYR A 160 7.62 11.27 19.88
C TYR A 160 6.19 10.91 20.29
N GLU A 161 5.25 11.13 19.39
CA GLU A 161 3.98 10.42 19.40
C GLU A 161 4.26 8.98 18.92
N PRO A 162 3.83 7.94 19.66
CA PRO A 162 4.06 6.56 19.26
C PRO A 162 3.30 6.22 17.98
N GLY A 163 3.93 5.41 17.12
CA GLY A 163 3.27 4.82 15.97
C GLY A 163 2.03 4.03 16.38
N GLN A 164 1.06 3.93 15.47
CA GLN A 164 -0.17 3.19 15.67
C GLN A 164 -0.15 1.89 14.85
N PRO A 165 -0.71 0.79 15.39
CA PRO A 165 -0.89 -0.43 14.62
C PRO A 165 -1.89 -0.16 13.48
N GLY A 166 -1.86 -1.03 12.49
CA GLY A 166 -2.71 -0.93 11.32
C GLY A 166 -3.12 -2.28 10.77
N TYR A 167 -3.80 -2.25 9.64
CA TYR A 167 -4.16 -3.42 8.86
C TYR A 167 -4.20 -3.06 7.38
N VAL A 168 -3.88 -4.05 6.56
CA VAL A 168 -3.96 -3.95 5.09
C VAL A 168 -4.66 -5.18 4.52
N THR A 169 -5.37 -5.00 3.42
CA THR A 169 -6.04 -6.10 2.72
C THR A 169 -5.03 -6.94 1.95
N ASP A 170 -5.07 -8.25 2.14
CA ASP A 170 -4.36 -9.20 1.28
C ASP A 170 -5.25 -9.52 0.07
N VAL A 171 -4.96 -8.84 -1.04
CA VAL A 171 -5.72 -8.97 -2.29
C VAL A 171 -5.67 -10.41 -2.81
N GLU A 172 -4.50 -11.04 -2.81
CA GLU A 172 -4.31 -12.38 -3.35
C GLU A 172 -5.07 -13.42 -2.51
N ALA A 173 -4.99 -13.32 -1.18
CA ALA A 173 -5.72 -14.21 -0.28
C ALA A 173 -7.25 -13.99 -0.32
N SER A 174 -7.70 -12.79 -0.69
CA SER A 174 -9.13 -12.43 -0.77
C SER A 174 -9.80 -12.87 -2.07
N LEU A 175 -9.02 -13.04 -3.15
CA LEU A 175 -9.54 -13.37 -4.49
C LEU A 175 -10.45 -14.60 -4.52
N PRO A 176 -10.09 -15.76 -3.93
CA PRO A 176 -10.93 -16.96 -4.00
C PRO A 176 -12.31 -16.75 -3.37
N ALA A 177 -12.40 -15.99 -2.27
CA ALA A 177 -13.68 -15.70 -1.63
C ALA A 177 -14.55 -14.77 -2.49
N ALA A 178 -13.95 -13.75 -3.09
CA ALA A 178 -14.63 -12.83 -4.01
C ALA A 178 -15.12 -13.55 -5.29
N GLU A 179 -14.29 -14.44 -5.84
CA GLU A 179 -14.66 -15.30 -6.95
C GLU A 179 -15.85 -16.19 -6.57
N MET A 180 -15.78 -16.90 -5.44
CA MET A 180 -16.90 -17.73 -4.98
C MET A 180 -18.21 -16.95 -4.88
N ALA A 181 -18.20 -15.71 -4.38
CA ALA A 181 -19.37 -14.85 -4.27
C ALA A 181 -19.94 -14.44 -5.65
N LEU A 182 -19.08 -14.27 -6.66
CA LEU A 182 -19.48 -13.89 -8.02
C LEU A 182 -20.36 -14.97 -8.68
N TYR A 183 -20.08 -16.24 -8.39
CA TYR A 183 -20.76 -17.41 -8.94
C TYR A 183 -21.93 -17.92 -8.08
N GLN A 184 -22.26 -17.26 -6.96
CA GLN A 184 -23.43 -17.65 -6.15
C GLN A 184 -24.74 -17.21 -6.83
N PRO A 185 -25.75 -18.09 -6.91
CA PRO A 185 -27.05 -17.76 -7.46
C PRO A 185 -27.96 -17.03 -6.48
N ASP A 186 -27.83 -17.26 -5.17
CA ASP A 186 -28.65 -16.59 -4.14
C ASP A 186 -28.05 -15.21 -3.81
N PRO A 187 -28.80 -14.09 -3.95
CA PRO A 187 -28.28 -12.76 -3.66
C PRO A 187 -27.85 -12.59 -2.21
N ALA A 188 -28.41 -13.37 -1.28
CA ALA A 188 -28.01 -13.36 0.12
C ALA A 188 -26.59 -13.92 0.33
N ASP A 189 -26.16 -14.84 -0.54
CA ASP A 189 -24.86 -15.51 -0.45
C ASP A 189 -23.79 -14.88 -1.35
N ARG A 190 -24.15 -13.83 -2.12
CA ARG A 190 -23.22 -13.04 -2.96
C ARG A 190 -22.38 -12.07 -2.13
N THR A 191 -21.70 -12.61 -1.11
CA THR A 191 -20.86 -11.85 -0.19
C THR A 191 -19.51 -12.52 -0.01
N ALA A 192 -18.45 -11.71 0.13
CA ALA A 192 -17.09 -12.19 0.37
C ALA A 192 -16.44 -11.39 1.49
N GLN A 193 -15.76 -12.09 2.41
CA GLN A 193 -14.96 -11.46 3.45
C GLN A 193 -13.53 -11.27 2.94
N LEU A 194 -13.05 -10.03 2.97
CA LEU A 194 -11.66 -9.72 2.62
C LEU A 194 -10.73 -10.19 3.74
N VAL A 195 -9.59 -10.76 3.34
CA VAL A 195 -8.54 -11.19 4.24
C VAL A 195 -7.69 -9.97 4.60
N LEU A 196 -7.56 -9.69 5.89
CA LEU A 196 -6.77 -8.59 6.40
C LEU A 196 -5.51 -9.11 7.08
N VAL A 197 -4.42 -8.39 6.89
CA VAL A 197 -3.13 -8.61 7.55
C VAL A 197 -2.91 -7.48 8.54
N ASP A 198 -2.90 -7.84 9.83
CA ASP A 198 -2.57 -6.92 10.90
C ASP A 198 -1.09 -6.52 10.81
N GLN A 199 -0.82 -5.24 11.05
CA GLN A 199 0.51 -4.66 11.06
C GLN A 199 0.81 -4.05 12.43
N ASP A 200 1.93 -4.45 13.01
CA ASP A 200 2.46 -3.79 14.20
C ASP A 200 2.90 -2.35 13.88
N PRO A 201 2.91 -1.44 14.88
CA PRO A 201 3.44 -0.10 14.69
C PRO A 201 4.88 -0.14 14.17
N ILE A 202 5.20 0.72 13.22
CA ILE A 202 6.58 0.83 12.73
C ILE A 202 7.46 1.31 13.89
N PRO A 203 8.55 0.61 14.26
CA PRO A 203 9.40 1.04 15.36
C PRO A 203 10.17 2.32 15.00
N LEU A 204 10.59 3.08 16.01
CA LEU A 204 11.54 4.18 15.79
C LEU A 204 12.89 3.59 15.38
N ASN A 205 13.33 3.90 14.17
CA ASN A 205 14.62 3.48 13.61
C ASN A 205 15.26 4.66 12.83
N MET A 206 16.45 4.41 12.27
CA MET A 206 17.21 5.46 11.57
C MET A 206 16.51 5.95 10.30
N ASP A 207 15.81 5.08 9.56
CA ASP A 207 15.06 5.47 8.36
C ASP A 207 13.90 6.44 8.68
N VAL A 208 13.18 6.18 9.78
CA VAL A 208 12.11 7.05 10.26
C VAL A 208 12.69 8.40 10.70
N LEU A 209 13.82 8.39 11.41
CA LEU A 209 14.53 9.60 11.82
C LEU A 209 15.01 10.40 10.61
N GLU A 210 15.61 9.77 9.62
CA GLU A 210 16.08 10.41 8.38
C GLU A 210 14.92 11.07 7.65
N SER A 211 13.82 10.35 7.45
CA SER A 211 12.64 10.86 6.79
C SER A 211 12.07 12.10 7.48
N GLN A 212 12.12 12.13 8.82
CA GLN A 212 11.69 13.28 9.61
C GLN A 212 12.65 14.46 9.50
N LEU A 213 13.96 14.21 9.65
CA LEU A 213 14.98 15.25 9.54
C LEU A 213 14.99 15.88 8.15
N ARG A 214 14.84 15.07 7.08
CA ARG A 214 14.71 15.60 5.71
C ARG A 214 13.51 16.52 5.56
N ARG A 215 12.36 16.19 6.15
CA ARG A 215 11.18 17.09 6.12
C ARG A 215 11.44 18.40 6.87
N GLU A 216 12.12 18.37 8.00
CA GLU A 216 12.46 19.60 8.73
C GLU A 216 13.52 20.43 8.00
N LEU A 217 14.54 19.78 7.41
CA LEU A 217 15.57 20.44 6.61
C LEU A 217 14.99 21.07 5.34
N GLN A 218 14.06 20.39 4.66
CA GLN A 218 13.38 20.94 3.48
C GLN A 218 12.69 22.28 3.80
N LYS A 219 12.04 22.41 4.97
CA LYS A 219 11.43 23.70 5.37
C LYS A 219 12.44 24.82 5.54
N ALA A 220 13.68 24.50 5.94
CA ALA A 220 14.77 25.46 6.05
C ALA A 220 15.36 25.78 4.66
N GLU A 221 15.48 24.78 3.80
CA GLU A 221 15.89 24.93 2.39
C GLU A 221 14.94 25.82 1.60
N ASP A 222 13.64 25.69 1.81
CA ASP A 222 12.62 26.57 1.23
C ASP A 222 12.78 28.04 1.66
N GLN A 223 13.47 28.29 2.79
CA GLN A 223 13.82 29.62 3.30
C GLN A 223 15.23 30.07 2.88
N GLY A 224 15.90 29.31 2.01
CA GLY A 224 17.25 29.60 1.53
C GLY A 224 18.36 29.23 2.51
N MET A 225 18.09 28.38 3.50
CA MET A 225 19.10 27.86 4.41
C MET A 225 19.55 26.47 3.95
N VAL A 226 20.77 26.05 4.30
CA VAL A 226 21.23 24.68 4.04
C VAL A 226 21.63 24.07 5.37
N GLY A 227 21.14 22.85 5.63
CA GLY A 227 21.54 22.08 6.80
C GLY A 227 22.28 20.81 6.40
N SER A 228 23.24 20.44 7.23
CA SER A 228 23.93 19.15 7.20
C SER A 228 23.73 18.47 8.55
N VAL A 229 23.50 17.16 8.52
CA VAL A 229 23.31 16.34 9.71
C VAL A 229 24.09 15.05 9.55
N PHE A 230 24.87 14.70 10.56
CA PHE A 230 25.45 13.37 10.71
C PHE A 230 25.08 12.82 12.09
N ILE A 231 24.54 11.61 12.12
CA ILE A 231 24.18 10.88 13.35
C ILE A 231 24.74 9.47 13.22
N MET A 232 25.35 8.98 14.30
CA MET A 232 25.84 7.61 14.38
C MET A 232 25.39 6.98 15.69
N ASP A 233 24.77 5.82 15.61
CA ASP A 233 24.54 4.98 16.78
C ASP A 233 25.82 4.19 17.08
N LEU A 234 26.45 4.47 18.23
CA LEU A 234 27.69 3.84 18.65
C LEU A 234 27.53 2.37 19.11
N GLN A 235 26.30 1.91 19.37
CA GLN A 235 26.03 0.52 19.75
C GLN A 235 25.89 -0.37 18.52
N THR A 236 25.21 0.12 17.49
CA THR A 236 24.91 -0.65 16.27
C THR A 236 25.88 -0.36 15.12
N GLY A 237 26.49 0.84 15.10
CA GLY A 237 27.27 1.37 13.99
C GLY A 237 26.42 1.92 12.85
N GLU A 238 25.11 2.06 13.04
CA GLU A 238 24.21 2.64 12.03
C GLU A 238 24.45 4.14 11.89
N GLU A 239 24.54 4.61 10.63
CA GLU A 239 24.85 6.00 10.30
C GLU A 239 23.72 6.63 9.49
N LEU A 240 23.43 7.89 9.80
CA LEU A 240 22.54 8.76 9.04
C LEU A 240 23.34 9.99 8.65
N SER A 241 23.40 10.26 7.35
CA SER A 241 24.11 11.41 6.78
C SER A 241 23.21 12.13 5.79
N ILE A 242 22.83 13.36 6.12
CA ILE A 242 22.09 14.27 5.24
C ILE A 242 23.02 15.43 4.93
N ASN A 243 23.41 15.58 3.66
CA ASN A 243 24.36 16.61 3.21
C ASN A 243 25.70 16.59 3.98
N GLY A 244 26.09 15.44 4.55
CA GLY A 244 27.28 15.31 5.41
C GLY A 244 28.61 15.48 4.67
N ASP A 245 28.58 15.61 3.35
CA ASP A 245 29.71 15.84 2.47
C ASP A 245 29.80 17.31 1.97
N TYR A 246 28.94 18.19 2.46
CA TYR A 246 29.00 19.62 2.17
C TYR A 246 30.11 20.31 2.96
N ALA A 247 30.86 21.21 2.30
CA ALA A 247 31.94 21.97 2.91
C ALA A 247 31.39 23.12 3.77
N LEU A 248 31.22 22.94 5.07
CA LEU A 248 30.63 23.97 5.93
C LEU A 248 31.71 24.84 6.60
N SER A 249 31.38 26.09 6.92
CA SER A 249 32.28 26.91 7.73
C SER A 249 32.49 26.25 9.08
N GLY A 250 33.75 26.02 9.44
CA GLY A 250 34.11 25.38 10.69
C GLY A 250 33.81 26.24 11.92
N LEU A 251 33.59 27.56 11.74
CA LEU A 251 33.27 28.54 12.79
C LEU A 251 33.97 28.21 14.12
N SER A 252 33.22 28.07 15.21
CA SER A 252 33.76 27.64 16.51
C SER A 252 33.76 26.13 16.71
N ILE A 253 33.23 25.33 15.77
CA ILE A 253 33.27 23.87 15.81
C ILE A 253 34.72 23.38 15.71
N LEU A 254 35.56 24.03 14.90
CA LEU A 254 36.99 23.73 14.79
C LEU A 254 37.76 23.81 16.13
N LYS A 255 37.23 24.49 17.15
CA LYS A 255 37.86 24.49 18.48
C LYS A 255 37.89 23.09 19.11
N ILE A 256 37.00 22.18 18.69
CA ILE A 256 37.05 20.76 19.08
C ILE A 256 38.32 20.10 18.53
N ALA A 257 38.64 20.35 17.25
CA ALA A 257 39.88 19.87 16.64
C ALA A 257 41.12 20.50 17.29
N ILE A 258 41.07 21.81 17.63
CA ILE A 258 42.14 22.47 18.40
C ILE A 258 42.32 21.79 19.76
N PHE A 259 41.25 21.35 20.42
CA PHE A 259 41.38 20.65 21.69
C PHE A 259 42.06 19.31 21.56
N GLU A 260 41.60 18.49 20.62
CA GLU A 260 42.20 17.17 20.34
C GLU A 260 43.70 17.33 20.06
N GLU A 261 44.04 18.24 19.16
CA GLU A 261 45.42 18.45 18.74
C GLU A 261 46.29 19.08 19.84
N ALA A 262 45.75 20.01 20.62
CA ALA A 262 46.46 20.57 21.77
C ALA A 262 46.73 19.50 22.83
N TYR A 263 45.78 18.61 23.11
CA TYR A 263 46.02 17.47 24.00
C TYR A 263 47.08 16.52 23.43
N ARG A 264 47.08 16.29 22.11
CA ARG A 264 48.09 15.48 21.42
C ARG A 264 49.51 16.07 21.52
N ALA A 265 49.63 17.40 21.49
CA ALA A 265 50.91 18.11 21.53
C ALA A 265 51.53 18.20 22.95
N LEU A 266 50.76 17.95 24.01
CA LEU A 266 51.26 18.02 25.39
C LEU A 266 52.00 16.74 25.80
N ASP A 267 53.19 16.89 26.36
CA ASP A 267 53.97 15.80 26.96
C ASP A 267 53.52 15.46 28.40
N GLY A 268 52.20 15.48 28.65
CA GLY A 268 51.60 15.18 29.95
C GLY A 268 50.30 15.96 30.22
N PRO A 269 49.73 15.85 31.44
CA PRO A 269 48.54 16.60 31.81
C PRO A 269 48.75 18.13 31.67
N PRO A 270 47.73 18.89 31.22
CA PRO A 270 47.86 20.33 31.08
C PRO A 270 48.17 20.99 32.42
N ASN A 271 49.08 21.96 32.43
CA ASN A 271 49.32 22.81 33.58
C ASN A 271 48.16 23.82 33.75
N ASP A 272 48.16 24.59 34.85
CA ASP A 272 47.04 25.48 35.16
C ASP A 272 46.82 26.60 34.15
N TYR A 273 47.89 27.07 33.49
CA TYR A 273 47.78 28.02 32.39
C TYR A 273 47.04 27.40 31.20
N VAL A 274 47.49 26.24 30.73
CA VAL A 274 46.87 25.54 29.59
C VAL A 274 45.44 25.10 29.92
N LYS A 275 45.14 24.67 31.16
CA LYS A 275 43.77 24.42 31.62
C LYS A 275 42.89 25.68 31.50
N GLY A 276 43.43 26.84 31.84
CA GLY A 276 42.75 28.13 31.66
C GLY A 276 42.39 28.40 30.19
N LEU A 277 43.31 28.10 29.27
CA LEU A 277 43.06 28.23 27.83
C LEU A 277 41.95 27.28 27.35
N PHE A 278 41.99 26.01 27.78
CA PHE A 278 40.92 25.05 27.50
C PHE A 278 39.57 25.54 28.03
N TYR A 279 39.53 26.01 29.28
CA TYR A 279 38.31 26.54 29.89
C TYR A 279 37.75 27.74 29.11
N ASP A 280 38.57 28.75 28.82
CA ASP A 280 38.15 29.94 28.10
C ASP A 280 37.68 29.61 26.69
N THR A 281 38.34 28.68 26.02
CA THR A 281 37.94 28.24 24.68
C THR A 281 36.66 27.41 24.72
N ALA A 282 36.48 26.52 25.70
CA ALA A 282 35.34 25.61 25.75
C ALA A 282 34.06 26.30 26.26
N VAL A 283 34.19 27.10 27.33
CA VAL A 283 33.04 27.70 28.03
C VAL A 283 32.65 29.04 27.43
N LYS A 284 33.63 29.84 27.00
CA LYS A 284 33.39 31.17 26.44
C LYS A 284 33.50 31.23 24.92
N SER A 285 33.84 30.11 24.27
CA SER A 285 34.17 30.07 22.84
C SER A 285 35.24 31.13 22.47
N SER A 286 36.22 31.37 23.35
CA SER A 286 37.20 32.45 23.18
C SER A 286 38.11 32.21 21.96
N ASN A 287 38.11 33.13 20.99
CA ASN A 287 39.07 33.13 19.89
C ASN A 287 40.50 33.35 20.38
N PHE A 288 40.69 34.24 21.36
CA PHE A 288 41.99 34.47 21.97
C PHE A 288 42.55 33.22 22.63
N GLY A 289 41.72 32.50 23.41
CA GLY A 289 42.11 31.22 24.02
C GLY A 289 42.45 30.16 22.98
N ALA A 290 41.64 30.04 21.92
CA ALA A 290 41.89 29.11 20.81
C ALA A 290 43.22 29.40 20.10
N ASN A 291 43.52 30.68 19.84
CA ASN A 291 44.78 31.08 19.23
C ASN A 291 45.98 30.81 20.13
N LEU A 292 45.85 30.98 21.45
CA LEU A 292 46.90 30.60 22.39
C LEU A 292 47.14 29.08 22.41
N LEU A 293 46.09 28.26 22.22
CA LEU A 293 46.26 26.82 22.03
C LEU A 293 46.96 26.46 20.72
N LEU A 294 46.79 27.25 19.64
CA LEU A 294 47.56 27.05 18.40
C LEU A 294 49.08 27.25 18.62
N HIS A 295 49.49 28.15 19.52
CA HIS A 295 50.90 28.26 19.91
C HIS A 295 51.39 27.00 20.63
N VAL A 296 50.55 26.40 21.49
CA VAL A 296 50.87 25.13 22.15
C VAL A 296 51.04 24.01 21.12
N ILE A 297 50.14 23.94 20.14
CA ILE A 297 50.20 22.96 19.04
C ILE A 297 51.48 23.13 18.21
N ALA A 298 51.87 24.39 17.91
CA ALA A 298 53.08 24.69 17.17
C ALA A 298 54.37 24.36 17.95
N GLY A 299 54.32 24.35 19.28
CA GLY A 299 55.50 24.32 20.14
C GLY A 299 56.31 25.63 20.13
N GLU A 300 55.77 26.68 19.52
CA GLU A 300 56.38 28.00 19.38
C GLU A 300 55.30 29.10 19.29
N GLU A 301 55.69 30.38 19.40
CA GLU A 301 54.77 31.53 19.30
C GLU A 301 54.32 31.80 17.86
N ASN A 302 53.71 30.81 17.20
CA ASN A 302 53.28 30.88 15.81
C ASN A 302 51.91 30.22 15.57
N THR A 303 50.85 31.03 15.48
CA THR A 303 49.48 30.50 15.28
C THR A 303 49.26 29.91 13.89
N TYR A 304 49.95 30.41 12.86
CA TYR A 304 49.87 29.86 11.49
C TYR A 304 50.51 28.48 11.41
N GLU A 305 51.62 28.27 12.12
CA GLU A 305 52.21 26.94 12.22
C GLU A 305 51.29 25.98 12.97
N GLY A 306 50.71 26.41 14.09
CA GLY A 306 49.72 25.61 14.81
C GLY A 306 48.52 25.22 13.94
N ALA A 307 48.03 26.14 13.10
CA ALA A 307 46.94 25.88 12.17
C ALA A 307 47.33 24.90 11.04
N ALA A 308 48.57 24.98 10.55
CA ALA A 308 49.10 24.03 9.57
C ALA A 308 49.21 22.62 10.16
N VAL A 309 49.78 22.49 11.36
CA VAL A 309 49.89 21.22 12.10
C VAL A 309 48.51 20.63 12.39
N LEU A 310 47.56 21.45 12.86
CA LEU A 310 46.17 21.04 13.06
C LEU A 310 45.55 20.47 11.78
N THR A 311 45.72 21.17 10.65
CA THR A 311 45.18 20.73 9.35
C THR A 311 45.79 19.40 8.92
N GLU A 312 47.12 19.23 9.06
CA GLU A 312 47.80 17.98 8.74
C GLU A 312 47.28 16.82 9.62
N SER A 313 47.08 17.07 10.92
CA SER A 313 46.55 16.08 11.86
C SER A 313 45.12 15.65 11.51
N MET A 314 44.24 16.59 11.16
CA MET A 314 42.86 16.26 10.73
C MET A 314 42.86 15.41 9.45
N GLN A 315 43.69 15.75 8.46
CA GLN A 315 43.83 14.96 7.25
C GLN A 315 44.37 13.55 7.53
N ARG A 316 45.32 13.41 8.46
CA ARG A 316 45.87 12.12 8.89
C ARG A 316 44.83 11.24 9.59
N LEU A 317 43.89 11.84 10.31
CA LEU A 317 42.75 11.15 10.92
C LEU A 317 41.67 10.75 9.90
N GLY A 318 41.81 11.14 8.64
CA GLY A 318 40.82 10.90 7.59
C GLY A 318 39.75 12.00 7.48
N LEU A 319 39.81 13.04 8.32
CA LEU A 319 38.94 14.22 8.27
C LEU A 319 39.42 15.19 7.18
N VAL A 320 39.49 14.70 5.94
CA VAL A 320 40.12 15.39 4.80
C VAL A 320 39.43 16.69 4.40
N ASN A 321 38.17 16.89 4.81
CA ASN A 321 37.39 18.11 4.56
C ASN A 321 37.57 19.19 5.64
N THR A 322 38.21 18.85 6.77
CA THR A 322 38.37 19.72 7.93
C THR A 322 39.75 20.38 7.92
N PHE A 323 39.78 21.71 7.97
CA PHE A 323 41.04 22.47 8.00
C PHE A 323 40.93 23.84 8.66
N MET A 324 42.09 24.38 9.05
CA MET A 324 42.27 25.78 9.41
C MET A 324 43.46 26.37 8.64
N ALA A 325 43.20 27.28 7.72
CA ALA A 325 44.22 28.02 6.98
C ALA A 325 44.60 29.34 7.67
N ILE A 326 43.61 30.03 8.25
CA ILE A 326 43.81 31.32 8.93
C ILE A 326 43.29 31.23 10.38
N PRO A 327 44.15 31.50 11.39
CA PRO A 327 43.75 31.56 12.79
C PRO A 327 42.60 32.54 13.05
N TYR A 328 41.92 32.42 14.20
CA TYR A 328 40.84 33.33 14.53
C TYR A 328 41.33 34.78 14.62
N ASP A 329 40.53 35.73 14.15
CA ASP A 329 40.84 37.16 14.17
C ASP A 329 42.15 37.57 13.47
N ALA A 330 42.73 36.67 12.66
CA ALA A 330 43.91 36.91 11.85
C ALA A 330 43.55 37.19 10.38
N VAL A 331 44.55 37.63 9.60
CA VAL A 331 44.40 38.02 8.19
C VAL A 331 45.29 37.19 7.29
N GLU A 332 44.89 36.97 6.04
CA GLU A 332 45.74 36.27 5.07
C GLU A 332 47.17 36.85 4.99
N VAL A 333 48.15 35.94 4.91
CA VAL A 333 49.56 36.28 4.72
C VAL A 333 50.09 35.56 3.49
N SER A 334 50.89 36.25 2.66
CA SER A 334 51.33 35.74 1.36
C SER A 334 52.26 34.52 1.42
N THR A 335 52.80 34.20 2.59
CA THR A 335 53.73 33.08 2.82
C THR A 335 53.05 31.82 3.32
N ARG A 336 51.73 31.82 3.53
CA ARG A 336 50.96 30.69 4.05
C ARG A 336 49.72 30.46 3.18
N PRO A 337 49.18 29.23 3.15
CA PRO A 337 47.92 28.97 2.48
C PRO A 337 46.79 29.81 3.09
N SER A 338 45.94 30.40 2.24
CA SER A 338 44.67 31.01 2.66
C SER A 338 43.46 30.10 2.47
N THR A 339 43.69 28.88 1.95
CA THR A 339 42.73 27.80 1.80
C THR A 339 43.41 26.45 1.58
N TYR A 340 42.66 25.36 1.78
CA TYR A 340 43.03 24.02 1.36
C TYR A 340 41.97 23.46 0.43
N THR A 341 42.38 22.84 -0.66
CA THR A 341 41.47 22.14 -1.57
C THR A 341 41.10 20.79 -0.97
N THR A 342 39.80 20.55 -0.81
CA THR A 342 39.23 19.32 -0.27
C THR A 342 38.17 18.77 -1.21
N PRO A 343 37.83 17.47 -1.13
CA PRO A 343 36.73 16.91 -1.89
C PRO A 343 35.43 17.72 -1.72
N ALA A 344 35.09 18.12 -0.49
CA ALA A 344 33.86 18.85 -0.20
C ALA A 344 33.81 20.26 -0.81
N ASN A 345 34.91 21.02 -0.81
CA ASN A 345 34.92 22.39 -1.37
C ASN A 345 35.27 22.47 -2.86
N SER A 346 35.58 21.33 -3.47
CA SER A 346 35.77 21.19 -4.92
C SER A 346 34.52 20.75 -5.65
N ARG A 347 33.39 20.64 -4.93
CA ARG A 347 32.12 20.19 -5.48
C ARG A 347 31.51 21.22 -6.44
N PRO A 348 31.17 20.84 -7.68
CA PRO A 348 30.58 21.77 -8.64
C PRO A 348 29.12 22.12 -8.30
N ASP A 349 28.46 21.30 -7.49
CA ASP A 349 27.06 21.38 -7.09
C ASP A 349 26.85 22.01 -5.70
N SER A 350 27.90 22.57 -5.09
CA SER A 350 27.77 23.20 -3.77
C SER A 350 26.78 24.37 -3.82
N PRO A 351 25.73 24.38 -2.96
CA PRO A 351 24.74 25.45 -2.95
C PRO A 351 25.28 26.78 -2.38
N PHE A 352 26.52 26.82 -1.89
CA PHE A 352 27.13 27.99 -1.28
C PHE A 352 28.65 28.02 -1.45
N VAL A 353 29.23 29.19 -1.18
CA VAL A 353 30.68 29.42 -1.23
C VAL A 353 31.32 28.88 0.05
N ALA A 354 32.26 27.94 -0.11
CA ALA A 354 32.99 27.38 1.01
C ALA A 354 33.84 28.44 1.74
N ASP A 355 33.95 28.30 3.07
CA ASP A 355 34.84 29.14 3.87
C ASP A 355 36.29 28.77 3.56
N THR A 356 37.01 29.70 2.94
CA THR A 356 38.41 29.48 2.54
C THR A 356 39.34 29.43 3.74
N ALA A 357 39.01 30.07 4.85
CA ALA A 357 39.89 30.15 6.01
C ALA A 357 39.72 28.94 6.95
N ARG A 358 38.48 28.46 7.12
CA ARG A 358 38.12 27.51 8.18
C ARG A 358 36.93 26.65 7.75
N GLN A 359 37.16 25.37 7.53
CA GLN A 359 36.15 24.45 7.02
C GLN A 359 36.04 23.20 7.89
N THR A 360 34.83 22.64 7.96
CA THR A 360 34.57 21.27 8.42
C THR A 360 33.88 20.45 7.36
#